data_AF-A0A9X7HBP8-F1
#
_entry.id   AF-A0A9X7HBP8-F1
#
_cell.length_a   1.000
_cell.length_b   1.000
_cell.length_c   1.000
_cell.angle_alpha   90.00
_cell.angle_beta   90.00
_cell.angle_gamma   90.00
#
_symmetry.space_group_name_H-M   'P 1'
#
loop_
_entity.id
_entity.type
_entity.pdbx_description
1 polymer ?
#
loop_
_entity_poly.entity_id
_entity_poly.type
_entity_poly.pdbx_seq_one_letter_code
_entity_poly.pdbx_strand_id
1 'polypeptide(L)' 'MRKQLIVLMIHQLFWIGFSFVLFLSKRDQLYSKVILFLVFFYQLYLIAKYVGNTRKASIIITCFYASIFFFCQAIVNLF' A
#
# COMPACT_ATOMS: atom_id res chain seq x y z
N MET A 1 -1.90 17.80 11.85
CA MET A 1 -0.59 17.14 11.63
C MET A 1 -0.46 15.76 12.25
N ARG A 2 -0.60 15.55 13.58
CA ARG A 2 -0.35 14.22 14.21
C ARG A 2 -1.09 13.03 13.57
N LYS A 3 -2.38 13.20 13.23
CA LYS A 3 -3.20 12.16 12.60
C LYS A 3 -2.69 11.73 11.22
N GLN A 4 -2.28 12.68 10.37
CA GLN A 4 -1.73 12.39 9.05
C GLN A 4 -0.36 11.69 9.14
N LEU A 5 0.44 12.04 10.15
CA LEU A 5 1.73 11.41 10.42
C LEU A 5 1.56 9.92 10.78
N ILE A 6 0.55 9.60 11.59
CA ILE A 6 0.17 8.20 11.89
C ILE A 6 -0.24 7.44 10.63
N VAL A 7 -1.07 8.06 9.76
CA VAL A 7 -1.47 7.43 8.48
C VAL A 7 -0.26 7.13 7.62
N LEU A 8 0.69 8.06 7.54
CA LEU A 8 1.92 7.93 6.75
C LEU A 8 2.79 6.77 7.28
N MET A 9 3.03 6.70 8.59
CA MET A 9 3.83 5.62 9.20
C MET A 9 3.17 4.25 8.99
N ILE A 10 1.86 4.17 9.14
CA ILE A 10 1.13 2.92 8.91
C ILE A 10 1.19 2.51 7.44
N HIS A 11 1.03 3.46 6.50
CA HIS A 11 1.17 3.18 5.07
C HIS A 11 2.56 2.62 4.75
N GLN A 12 3.63 3.22 5.28
CA GLN A 12 5.00 2.72 5.06
C GLN A 12 5.19 1.30 5.62
N LEU A 13 4.74 1.02 6.85
CA LEU A 13 4.86 -0.32 7.45
C LEU A 13 4.15 -1.39 6.61
N PHE A 14 2.95 -1.08 6.11
CA PHE A 14 2.18 -1.99 5.27
C PHE A 14 2.85 -2.23 3.92
N TRP A 15 3.40 -1.19 3.28
CA TRP A 15 4.13 -1.35 2.01
C TRP A 15 5.41 -2.17 2.16
N ILE A 16 6.14 -1.99 3.27
CA ILE A 16 7.30 -2.84 3.59
C ILE A 16 6.88 -4.30 3.76
N GLY A 17 5.80 -4.54 4.53
CA GLY A 17 5.23 -5.88 4.68
C GLY A 17 4.81 -6.50 3.34
N PHE A 18 4.14 -5.72 2.49
CA PHE A 18 3.74 -6.16 1.16
C PHE A 18 4.93 -6.50 0.25
N SER A 19 6.00 -5.70 0.26
CA SER A 19 7.26 -6.04 -0.42
C SER A 19 7.85 -7.37 0.06
N PHE A 20 7.82 -7.63 1.38
CA PHE A 20 8.32 -8.88 1.93
C PHE A 20 7.48 -10.08 1.46
N VAL A 21 6.15 -9.94 1.43
CA VAL A 21 5.27 -10.98 0.90
C VAL A 21 5.51 -11.19 -0.61
N LEU A 22 5.64 -10.12 -1.40
CA LEU A 22 5.99 -10.21 -2.82
C LEU A 22 7.33 -10.93 -3.06
N PHE A 23 8.33 -10.66 -2.21
CA PHE A 23 9.63 -11.30 -2.28
C PHE A 23 9.56 -12.81 -1.98
N LEU A 24 8.76 -13.21 -0.99
CA LEU A 24 8.54 -14.63 -0.68
C LEU A 24 7.69 -15.34 -1.74
N SER A 25 6.73 -14.62 -2.31
CA SER A 25 5.75 -15.06 -3.31
C SER A 25 6.33 -15.15 -4.74
N LYS A 26 7.66 -15.28 -4.91
CA LYS A 26 8.31 -15.27 -6.23
C LYS A 26 7.70 -16.26 -7.22
N ARG A 27 7.30 -17.46 -6.76
CA ARG A 27 6.73 -18.53 -7.60
C ARG A 27 5.20 -18.49 -7.73
N ASP A 28 4.52 -17.58 -7.03
CA ASP A 28 3.06 -17.57 -7.05
C ASP A 28 2.52 -16.99 -8.35
N GLN A 29 1.34 -17.48 -8.73
CA GLN A 29 0.59 -16.98 -9.86
C GLN A 29 0.25 -15.50 -9.69
N LEU A 30 0.24 -14.76 -10.80
CA LEU A 30 -0.01 -13.31 -10.83
C LEU A 30 -1.37 -12.96 -10.20
N TYR A 31 -2.39 -13.79 -10.40
CA TYR A 31 -3.72 -13.61 -9.80
C TYR A 31 -3.67 -13.55 -8.26
N SER A 32 -2.91 -14.44 -7.63
CA SER A 32 -2.75 -14.45 -6.17
C SER A 32 -2.12 -13.16 -5.65
N LYS A 33 -1.12 -12.63 -6.39
CA LYS A 33 -0.45 -11.36 -6.06
C LYS A 33 -1.38 -10.17 -6.20
N VAL A 34 -2.26 -10.16 -7.20
CA VAL A 34 -3.28 -9.11 -7.39
C VAL A 34 -4.31 -9.14 -6.27
N ILE A 35 -4.81 -10.34 -5.88
CA ILE A 35 -5.74 -10.47 -4.76
C ILE A 35 -5.09 -9.97 -3.47
N LEU A 36 -3.84 -10.36 -3.22
CA LEU A 36 -3.09 -9.91 -2.06
C LEU A 36 -2.92 -8.38 -2.04
N PHE A 37 -2.60 -7.78 -3.19
CA PHE A 37 -2.54 -6.34 -3.33
C PHE A 37 -3.87 -5.67 -2.98
N LEU A 38 -5.00 -6.20 -3.49
CA LEU A 38 -6.33 -5.66 -3.19
C LEU A 38 -6.66 -5.72 -1.69
N VAL A 39 -6.26 -6.78 -1.00
CA VAL A 39 -6.44 -6.92 0.46
C VAL A 39 -5.65 -5.85 1.21
N PHE A 40 -4.36 -5.69 0.91
CA PHE A 40 -3.53 -4.66 1.53
C PHE A 40 -4.04 -3.24 1.23
N PHE A 41 -4.43 -2.99 -0.01
CA PHE A 41 -4.97 -1.72 -0.47
C PHE A 41 -6.27 -1.36 0.26
N TYR A 42 -7.19 -2.31 0.40
CA TYR A 42 -8.43 -2.12 1.14
C TYR A 42 -8.20 -1.84 2.63
N GLN A 43 -7.25 -2.54 3.25
CA GLN A 43 -6.90 -2.34 4.66
C GLN A 43 -6.36 -0.93 4.90
N LEU A 44 -5.48 -0.44 4.01
CA LEU A 44 -4.94 0.91 4.08
C LEU A 44 -6.03 1.98 3.89
N TYR A 45 -6.97 1.76 2.98
CA TYR A 45 -8.12 2.63 2.79
C TYR A 45 -8.97 2.71 4.07
N LEU A 46 -9.26 1.57 4.72
CA LEU A 46 -10.00 1.53 5.97
C LEU A 46 -9.27 2.31 7.06
N ILE A 47 -7.96 2.10 7.23
CA ILE A 47 -7.16 2.81 8.23
C ILE A 47 -7.19 4.33 7.97
N ALA A 48 -7.02 4.77 6.72
CA ALA A 48 -7.11 6.17 6.37
C ALA A 48 -8.48 6.77 6.70
N LYS A 49 -9.57 6.01 6.46
CA LYS A 49 -10.93 6.41 6.83
C LYS A 49 -11.13 6.49 8.34
N TYR A 50 -10.65 5.50 9.10
CA TYR A 50 -10.75 5.46 10.58
C TYR A 50 -10.01 6.60 11.27
N VAL A 51 -8.90 7.06 10.68
CA VAL A 51 -8.15 8.22 11.21
C VAL A 51 -8.91 9.56 11.05
N GLY A 52 -10.06 9.54 10.36
CA GLY A 52 -10.98 10.67 10.25
C GLY A 52 -10.90 11.43 8.92
N ASN A 53 -10.30 10.83 7.89
CA ASN A 53 -10.33 11.40 6.54
C ASN A 53 -11.69 11.17 5.87
N THR A 54 -12.06 12.09 4.98
CA THR A 54 -13.24 11.92 4.13
C THR A 54 -13.04 10.75 3.17
N ARG A 55 -14.15 10.12 2.75
CA ARG A 55 -14.11 8.94 1.85
C ARG A 55 -13.26 9.19 0.59
N LYS A 56 -13.38 10.38 -0.01
CA LYS A 56 -12.62 10.78 -1.20
C LYS A 56 -11.13 10.96 -0.87
N ALA A 57 -10.81 11.65 0.23
CA ALA A 57 -9.43 11.87 0.64
C ALA A 57 -8.70 10.56 0.95
N SER A 58 -9.34 9.62 1.64
CA SER A 58 -8.75 8.31 1.93
C SER A 58 -8.38 7.54 0.65
N ILE A 59 -9.27 7.51 -0.34
CA ILE A 59 -9.01 6.85 -1.62
C ILE A 59 -7.83 7.52 -2.34
N ILE A 60 -7.84 8.85 -2.43
CA ILE A 60 -6.78 9.61 -3.12
C ILE A 60 -5.42 9.34 -2.45
N ILE A 61 -5.37 9.37 -1.11
CA ILE A 61 -4.14 9.12 -0.36
C ILE A 61 -3.65 7.70 -0.59
N THR A 62 -4.51 6.68 -0.47
CA THR A 62 -4.11 5.29 -0.66
C THR A 62 -3.67 5.02 -2.11
N CYS A 63 -4.36 5.57 -3.11
CA CYS A 63 -3.93 5.52 -4.51
C CYS A 63 -2.56 6.18 -4.72
N PHE A 64 -2.35 7.36 -4.14
CA PHE A 64 -1.09 8.08 -4.27
C PHE A 64 0.10 7.27 -3.71
N TYR A 65 -0.06 6.70 -2.51
CA TYR A 65 0.98 5.85 -1.92
C TYR A 65 1.19 4.54 -2.70
N ALA A 66 0.13 3.94 -3.25
CA ALA A 66 0.27 2.77 -4.13
C ALA A 66 1.06 3.09 -5.41
N SER A 67 0.79 4.23 -6.03
CA SER A 67 1.56 4.68 -7.20
C SER A 67 3.04 4.89 -6.88
N ILE A 68 3.35 5.50 -5.73
CA ILE A 68 4.74 5.66 -5.27
C ILE A 68 5.40 4.29 -5.06
N PHE A 69 4.69 3.35 -4.42
CA PHE A 69 5.21 2.00 -4.20
C PHE A 69 5.56 1.30 -5.53
N PHE A 70 4.65 1.31 -6.50
CA PHE A 70 4.92 0.70 -7.80
C PHE A 70 6.03 1.42 -8.58
N PHE A 71 6.12 2.74 -8.46
CA PHE A 71 7.21 3.51 -9.05
C PHE A 71 8.56 3.10 -8.45
N CYS A 72 8.67 3.00 -7.12
CA CYS A 72 9.87 2.50 -6.45
C CYS A 72 10.20 1.06 -6.87
N GLN A 73 9.20 0.18 -6.94
CA GLN A 73 9.39 -1.20 -7.37
C GLN A 73 9.88 -1.29 -8.82
N ALA A 74 9.38 -0.43 -9.71
CA ALA A 74 9.81 -0.37 -11.11
C ALA A 74 11.27 0.08 -11.23
N ILE A 75 11.68 1.08 -10.43
CA ILE A 75 13.09 1.51 -10.36
C ILE A 75 13.98 0.37 -9.86
N VAL A 76 13.58 -0.32 -8.79
CA VAL A 76 14.36 -1.43 -8.23
C VAL A 76 14.50 -2.58 -9.23
N ASN A 77 13.47 -2.87 -10.02
CA ASN A 77 13.53 -3.89 -11.06
C ASN A 77 14.36 -3.48 -12.30
N LEU A 78 14.75 -2.20 -12.41
CA LEU A 78 15.55 -1.70 -13.53
C LEU A 78 17.06 -1.94 -13.34
N PHE A 79 17.50 -2.16 -12.09
CA PHE A 79 18.89 -2.43 -11.71
C PHE A 79 19.09 -3.92 -11.40
#